data_AF-Q400U0-F1
#
_entry.id   AF-Q400U0-F1
#
_cell.length_a   1.000
_cell.length_b   1.000
_cell.length_c   1.000
_cell.angle_alpha   90.00
_cell.angle_beta   90.00
_cell.angle_gamma   90.00
#
_symmetry.space_group_name_H-M   'P 1'
#
loop_
_entity.id
_entity.type
_entity.pdbx_description
1 polymer ?
#
loop_
_entity_poly.entity_id
_entity_poly.type
_entity_poly.pdbx_seq_one_letter_code
_entity_poly.pdbx_strand_id
1 'polypeptide(L)'
;QTMPREAYLYGVGYDMYAKYGVRRYGFHGTSHRYVSARAAEILGRPVEKLCMVTCHLGNGSSLAAVKHGKSIDTSMGFTPLEGLVMGTRSGDIDPAIVSFLCEKLGRSASEVVLGYLNKNSGVLGLSGGLSNDFRDLEEAAGRGHELAKLALDVFAYRVVKYIGAYAAAMGQLDAIV
;
A
#
# COMPACT_ATOMS: atom_id res chain seq x y z
N GLN A 1 11.42 -10.74 -9.76
CA GLN A 1 11.57 -9.27 -9.81
C GLN A 1 11.43 -8.83 -11.25
N THR A 2 10.29 -8.23 -11.61
CA THR A 2 9.92 -7.91 -13.01
C THR A 2 9.59 -6.42 -13.23
N MET A 3 9.61 -5.60 -12.17
CA MET A 3 9.30 -4.17 -12.27
C MET A 3 10.32 -3.44 -13.17
N PRO A 4 9.87 -2.59 -14.09
CA PRO A 4 10.74 -1.75 -14.92
C PRO A 4 11.35 -0.61 -14.10
N ARG A 5 12.40 0.04 -14.64
CA ARG A 5 13.22 1.02 -13.91
C ARG A 5 12.41 2.22 -13.43
N GLU A 6 11.57 2.73 -14.31
CA GLU A 6 10.64 3.83 -14.08
C GLU A 6 9.64 3.56 -12.95
N ALA A 7 9.30 2.29 -12.67
CA ALA A 7 8.39 1.93 -11.58
C ALA A 7 9.12 1.74 -10.24
N TYR A 8 10.40 1.36 -10.26
CA TYR A 8 11.13 1.07 -9.02
C TYR A 8 12.07 2.17 -8.53
N LEU A 9 12.49 3.11 -9.39
CA LEU A 9 13.36 4.21 -8.98
C LEU A 9 12.53 5.30 -8.31
N TYR A 10 12.98 5.78 -7.15
CA TYR A 10 12.44 6.99 -6.54
C TYR A 10 13.05 8.24 -7.17
N GLY A 11 12.33 9.36 -7.06
CA GLY A 11 12.81 10.69 -7.46
C GLY A 11 13.86 11.30 -6.52
N VAL A 12 14.75 10.49 -5.95
CA VAL A 12 15.93 10.92 -5.19
C VAL A 12 17.18 10.86 -6.07
N GLY A 13 18.31 11.37 -5.59
CA GLY A 13 19.57 11.30 -6.31
C GLY A 13 19.91 9.88 -6.79
N TYR A 14 20.27 9.73 -8.06
CA TYR A 14 20.52 8.41 -8.67
C TYR A 14 21.65 7.64 -7.96
N ASP A 15 22.56 8.36 -7.31
CA ASP A 15 23.63 7.77 -6.51
C ASP A 15 23.10 6.99 -5.30
N MET A 16 21.91 7.30 -4.78
CA MET A 16 21.27 6.51 -3.72
C MET A 16 20.90 5.12 -4.20
N TYR A 17 20.37 5.01 -5.43
CA TYR A 17 20.15 3.71 -6.06
C TYR A 17 21.47 3.00 -6.36
N ALA A 18 22.42 3.70 -6.99
CA ALA A 18 23.67 3.09 -7.45
C ALA A 18 24.57 2.59 -6.30
N LYS A 19 24.64 3.33 -5.18
CA LYS A 19 25.49 3.00 -4.03
C LYS A 19 24.78 2.15 -2.98
N TYR A 20 23.52 2.46 -2.69
CA TYR A 20 22.81 1.91 -1.54
C TYR A 20 21.57 1.08 -1.90
N GLY A 21 21.27 0.93 -3.19
CA GLY A 21 20.11 0.15 -3.63
C GLY A 21 18.77 0.78 -3.23
N VAL A 22 18.70 2.10 -3.03
CA VAL A 22 17.43 2.78 -2.70
C VAL A 22 16.49 2.69 -3.90
N ARG A 23 15.49 1.80 -3.78
CA ARG A 23 14.46 1.51 -4.78
C ARG A 23 13.20 0.94 -4.14
N ARG A 24 12.12 0.89 -4.90
CA ARG A 24 10.96 0.04 -4.62
C ARG A 24 11.35 -1.42 -4.74
N TYR A 25 11.10 -2.18 -3.68
CA TYR A 25 11.24 -3.64 -3.66
C TYR A 25 9.88 -4.34 -3.74
N GLY A 26 8.91 -3.81 -3.01
CA GLY A 26 7.59 -4.44 -2.86
C GLY A 26 7.58 -5.62 -1.89
N PHE A 27 6.40 -5.91 -1.34
CA PHE A 27 6.16 -7.03 -0.42
C PHE A 27 4.82 -7.69 -0.74
N HIS A 28 4.52 -8.79 -0.06
CA HIS A 28 3.42 -9.71 -0.38
C HIS A 28 3.53 -10.35 -1.77
N GLY A 29 4.73 -10.45 -2.32
CA GLY A 29 4.97 -11.00 -3.66
C GLY A 29 4.44 -12.42 -3.86
N THR A 30 4.55 -13.30 -2.84
CA THR A 30 3.98 -14.66 -2.90
C THR A 30 2.46 -14.61 -3.00
N SER A 31 1.80 -13.73 -2.23
CA SER A 31 0.35 -13.55 -2.30
C SER A 31 -0.06 -13.06 -3.68
N HIS A 32 0.53 -11.95 -4.14
CA HIS A 32 0.21 -11.34 -5.44
C HIS A 32 0.42 -12.30 -6.61
N ARG A 33 1.52 -13.08 -6.59
CA ARG A 33 1.78 -14.11 -7.60
C ARG A 33 0.73 -15.23 -7.56
N TYR A 34 0.35 -15.68 -6.38
CA TYR A 34 -0.65 -16.74 -6.23
C TYR A 34 -2.03 -16.28 -6.71
N VAL A 35 -2.51 -15.13 -6.23
CA VAL A 35 -3.88 -14.68 -6.54
C VAL A 35 -4.04 -14.27 -7.99
N SER A 36 -3.00 -13.72 -8.64
CA SER A 36 -3.04 -13.43 -10.08
C SER A 36 -3.09 -14.69 -10.93
N ALA A 37 -2.33 -15.73 -10.58
CA ALA A 37 -2.41 -17.02 -11.26
C ALA A 37 -3.78 -17.67 -11.06
N ARG A 38 -4.31 -17.64 -9.82
CA ARG A 38 -5.63 -18.19 -9.52
C ARG A 38 -6.76 -17.44 -10.23
N ALA A 39 -6.67 -16.12 -10.34
CA ALA A 39 -7.63 -15.31 -11.08
C ALA A 39 -7.63 -15.67 -12.58
N ALA A 40 -6.46 -15.90 -13.17
CA ALA A 40 -6.36 -16.34 -14.57
C ALA A 40 -7.07 -17.70 -14.81
N GLU A 41 -6.89 -18.66 -13.90
CA GLU A 41 -7.62 -19.94 -13.93
C GLU A 41 -9.14 -19.76 -13.85
N ILE A 42 -9.61 -18.93 -12.91
CA ILE A 42 -11.05 -18.65 -12.72
C ILE A 42 -11.65 -17.99 -13.97
N LEU A 43 -10.89 -17.10 -14.62
CA LEU A 43 -11.31 -16.40 -15.84
C LEU A 43 -11.19 -17.27 -17.10
N GLY A 44 -10.61 -18.47 -17.02
CA GLY A 44 -10.36 -19.34 -18.17
C GLY A 44 -9.46 -18.69 -19.23
N ARG A 45 -8.59 -17.75 -18.84
CA ARG A 45 -7.70 -16.99 -19.74
C ARG A 45 -6.25 -17.15 -19.29
N PRO A 46 -5.28 -17.32 -20.21
CA PRO A 46 -3.86 -17.32 -19.85
C PRO A 46 -3.46 -16.02 -19.16
N VAL A 47 -2.62 -16.09 -18.12
CA VAL A 47 -2.20 -14.93 -17.34
C VAL A 47 -1.41 -13.90 -18.19
N GLU A 48 -0.77 -14.37 -19.26
CA GLU A 48 -0.07 -13.55 -20.25
C GLU A 48 -1.02 -12.65 -21.05
N LYS A 49 -2.32 -12.96 -21.07
CA LYS A 49 -3.36 -12.19 -21.77
C LYS A 49 -4.18 -11.30 -20.84
N LEU A 50 -3.75 -11.11 -19.59
CA LEU A 50 -4.48 -10.35 -18.57
C LEU A 50 -3.66 -9.18 -18.02
N CYS A 51 -4.35 -8.07 -17.75
CA CYS A 51 -3.87 -6.95 -16.93
C CYS A 51 -4.76 -6.86 -15.68
N MET A 52 -4.19 -7.02 -14.49
CA MET A 52 -4.94 -7.13 -13.25
C MET A 52 -4.33 -6.25 -12.17
N VAL A 53 -5.18 -5.77 -11.26
CA VAL A 53 -4.72 -5.22 -9.99
C VAL A 53 -5.04 -6.23 -8.90
N THR A 54 -4.03 -6.72 -8.20
CA THR A 54 -4.20 -7.64 -7.06
C THR A 54 -4.14 -6.85 -5.76
N CYS A 55 -5.15 -7.02 -4.91
CA CYS A 55 -5.35 -6.29 -3.66
C CYS A 55 -5.13 -7.25 -2.47
N HIS A 56 -3.93 -7.23 -1.89
CA HIS A 56 -3.69 -7.92 -0.63
C HIS A 56 -4.11 -6.99 0.50
N LEU A 57 -5.33 -7.13 1.02
CA LEU A 57 -5.90 -6.26 2.05
C LEU A 57 -5.97 -6.99 3.40
N GLY A 58 -5.07 -6.63 4.30
CA GLY A 58 -5.02 -7.12 5.67
C GLY A 58 -4.39 -6.09 6.60
N ASN A 59 -3.93 -6.51 7.78
CA ASN A 59 -3.27 -5.59 8.71
C ASN A 59 -2.00 -4.95 8.09
N GLY A 60 -1.32 -5.70 7.20
CA GLY A 60 -0.50 -5.12 6.15
C GLY A 60 -1.24 -5.18 4.83
N SER A 61 -1.31 -4.06 4.13
CA SER A 61 -2.03 -3.98 2.86
C SER A 61 -1.11 -3.52 1.74
N SER A 62 -1.13 -4.23 0.61
CA SER A 62 -0.45 -3.78 -0.61
C SER A 62 -1.22 -4.15 -1.86
N LEU A 63 -1.09 -3.32 -2.89
CA LEU A 63 -1.56 -3.61 -4.24
C LEU A 63 -0.39 -3.96 -5.15
N ALA A 64 -0.66 -4.70 -6.23
CA ALA A 64 0.28 -4.90 -7.33
C ALA A 64 -0.42 -4.80 -8.69
N ALA A 65 0.24 -4.13 -9.63
CA ALA A 65 -0.15 -4.11 -11.03
C ALA A 65 0.50 -5.30 -11.74
N VAL A 66 -0.31 -6.26 -12.21
CA VAL A 66 0.13 -7.48 -12.88
C VAL A 66 -0.27 -7.40 -14.36
N LYS A 67 0.71 -7.14 -15.22
CA LYS A 67 0.53 -7.05 -16.68
C LYS A 67 1.19 -8.23 -17.36
N HIS A 68 0.41 -9.03 -18.07
CA HIS A 68 0.87 -10.21 -18.81
C HIS A 68 1.69 -11.17 -17.94
N GLY A 69 1.16 -11.51 -16.76
CA GLY A 69 1.81 -12.38 -15.78
C GLY A 69 3.02 -11.79 -15.05
N LYS A 70 3.38 -10.52 -15.29
CA LYS A 70 4.50 -9.84 -14.64
C LYS A 70 4.01 -8.71 -13.75
N SER A 71 4.57 -8.61 -12.54
CA SER A 71 4.35 -7.43 -11.70
C SER A 71 5.15 -6.25 -12.28
N ILE A 72 4.44 -5.22 -12.72
CA ILE A 72 5.02 -3.99 -13.29
C ILE A 72 5.02 -2.83 -12.28
N ASP A 73 4.23 -2.93 -11.20
CA ASP A 73 4.22 -1.96 -10.10
C ASP A 73 3.69 -2.62 -8.81
N THR A 74 3.97 -2.03 -7.65
CA THR A 74 3.47 -2.45 -6.33
C THR A 74 3.52 -1.33 -5.30
N SER A 75 2.54 -1.29 -4.39
CA SER A 75 2.31 -0.09 -3.58
C SER A 75 3.33 0.07 -2.45
N MET A 76 3.88 -1.04 -1.97
CA MET A 76 4.93 -0.98 -0.95
C MET A 76 6.29 -0.69 -1.59
N GLY A 77 7.12 -0.03 -0.80
CA GLY A 77 8.30 0.65 -1.27
C GLY A 77 9.61 -0.06 -1.02
N PHE A 78 10.56 0.74 -0.52
CA PHE A 78 11.81 0.30 0.07
C PHE A 78 11.52 -0.54 1.33
N THR A 79 10.47 -0.17 2.05
CA THR A 79 9.95 -0.86 3.23
C THR A 79 8.45 -1.11 3.09
N PRO A 80 7.85 -1.93 3.97
CA PRO A 80 6.40 -2.14 4.01
C PRO A 80 5.57 -0.94 4.51
N LEU A 81 6.17 0.25 4.68
CA LEU A 81 5.48 1.45 5.20
C LEU A 81 4.79 2.26 4.10
N GLU A 82 5.37 2.33 2.89
CA GLU A 82 4.78 3.06 1.76
C GLU A 82 3.51 2.36 1.26
N GLY A 83 2.61 3.14 0.66
CA GLY A 83 1.46 2.65 -0.07
C GLY A 83 0.15 2.98 0.62
N LEU A 84 -0.61 1.94 0.88
CA LEU A 84 -1.95 2.03 1.43
C LEU A 84 -1.90 2.43 2.90
N VAL A 85 -2.98 3.05 3.37
CA VAL A 85 -3.31 3.03 4.80
C VAL A 85 -3.46 1.57 5.21
N MET A 86 -2.98 1.21 6.40
CA MET A 86 -3.04 -0.19 6.88
C MET A 86 -3.56 -0.22 8.33
N GLY A 87 -3.44 -1.37 9.01
CA GLY A 87 -3.88 -1.51 10.41
C GLY A 87 -3.27 -0.43 11.32
N THR A 88 -1.94 -0.42 11.40
CA THR A 88 -1.16 0.51 12.25
C THR A 88 -0.17 1.38 11.48
N ARG A 89 -0.05 1.18 10.17
CA ARG A 89 0.89 1.87 9.29
C ARG A 89 0.21 2.98 8.52
N SER A 90 0.90 4.12 8.41
CA SER A 90 0.39 5.33 7.77
C SER A 90 0.15 5.17 6.26
N GLY A 91 1.00 4.43 5.55
CA GLY A 91 1.01 4.47 4.08
C GLY A 91 1.68 5.74 3.59
N ASP A 92 1.30 6.21 2.39
CA ASP A 92 1.90 7.45 1.87
C ASP A 92 1.48 8.67 2.68
N ILE A 93 2.49 9.46 3.02
CA ILE A 93 2.41 10.77 3.64
C ILE A 93 3.45 11.69 2.99
N ASP A 94 3.27 12.99 3.15
CA ASP A 94 4.31 13.96 2.80
C ASP A 94 5.57 13.73 3.68
N PRO A 95 6.77 13.54 3.10
CA PRO A 95 8.02 13.41 3.86
C PRO A 95 8.28 14.54 4.86
N ALA A 96 7.82 15.77 4.60
CA ALA A 96 7.99 16.90 5.53
C ALA A 96 7.24 16.70 6.86
N ILE A 97 6.20 15.85 6.88
CA ILE A 97 5.47 15.50 8.11
C ILE A 97 6.40 14.78 9.11
N VAL A 98 7.40 14.04 8.63
CA VAL A 98 8.35 13.36 9.52
C VAL A 98 9.10 14.40 10.35
N SER A 99 9.66 15.43 9.72
CA SER A 99 10.37 16.51 10.42
C SER A 99 9.44 17.27 11.37
N PHE A 100 8.22 17.58 10.93
CA PHE A 100 7.22 18.23 11.78
C PHE A 100 6.90 17.40 13.04
N LEU A 101 6.70 16.09 12.89
CA LEU A 101 6.43 15.20 14.02
C LEU A 101 7.64 15.05 14.95
N CYS A 102 8.86 15.05 14.42
CA CYS A 102 10.07 15.06 15.25
C CYS A 102 10.07 16.26 16.20
N GLU A 103 9.80 17.45 15.68
CA GLU A 103 9.73 18.68 16.46
C GLU A 103 8.58 18.65 17.49
N LYS A 104 7.38 18.26 17.06
CA LYS A 104 6.20 18.27 17.94
C LYS A 104 6.24 17.21 19.03
N LEU A 105 6.85 16.06 18.76
CA LEU A 105 6.90 14.95 19.70
C LEU A 105 8.22 14.90 20.50
N GLY A 106 9.20 15.76 20.17
CA GLY A 106 10.53 15.70 20.76
C GLY A 106 11.24 14.37 20.48
N ARG A 107 11.05 13.81 19.28
CA ARG A 107 11.53 12.47 18.89
C ARG A 107 12.48 12.56 17.69
N SER A 108 13.38 11.59 17.58
CA SER A 108 14.19 11.42 16.38
C SER A 108 13.35 10.93 15.19
N ALA A 109 13.87 11.14 13.97
CA ALA A 109 13.23 10.65 12.75
C ALA A 109 13.02 9.12 12.77
N SER A 110 13.95 8.37 13.34
CA SER A 110 13.83 6.92 13.49
C SER A 110 12.65 6.54 14.40
N GLU A 111 12.51 7.22 15.55
CA GLU A 111 11.40 6.97 16.48
C GLU A 111 10.04 7.39 15.89
N VAL A 112 10.01 8.47 15.10
CA VAL A 112 8.79 8.85 14.36
C VAL A 112 8.45 7.79 13.32
N VAL A 113 9.39 7.34 12.50
CA VAL A 113 9.13 6.37 11.42
C VAL A 113 8.79 4.99 11.99
N LEU A 114 9.58 4.46 12.91
CA LEU A 114 9.42 3.10 13.45
C LEU A 114 8.38 3.01 14.55
N GLY A 115 8.24 4.05 15.37
CA GLY A 115 7.29 4.09 16.47
C GLY A 115 5.95 4.68 16.04
N TYR A 116 5.94 5.92 15.55
CA TYR A 116 4.67 6.60 15.26
C TYR A 116 4.03 6.12 13.95
N LEU A 117 4.76 6.19 12.84
CA LEU A 117 4.22 5.88 11.51
C LEU A 117 3.97 4.39 11.26
N ASN A 118 4.68 3.50 11.96
CA ASN A 118 4.52 2.06 11.83
C ASN A 118 3.56 1.43 12.84
N LYS A 119 3.42 2.00 14.05
CA LYS A 119 2.67 1.36 15.15
C LYS A 119 1.45 2.14 15.62
N ASN A 120 1.45 3.47 15.48
CA ASN A 120 0.41 4.34 16.04
C ASN A 120 -0.35 5.13 14.95
N SER A 121 -0.28 4.67 13.70
CA SER A 121 -0.92 5.30 12.55
C SER A 121 -1.96 4.36 11.92
N GLY A 122 -2.27 4.53 10.63
CA GLY A 122 -3.21 3.67 9.94
C GLY A 122 -4.65 3.86 10.41
N VAL A 123 -5.48 2.84 10.21
CA VAL A 123 -6.87 2.87 10.68
C VAL A 123 -6.97 2.93 12.21
N LEU A 124 -5.98 2.40 12.94
CA LEU A 124 -5.87 2.58 14.39
C LEU A 124 -5.75 4.05 14.77
N GLY A 125 -4.79 4.77 14.17
CA GLY A 125 -4.59 6.19 14.46
C GLY A 125 -5.80 7.04 14.04
N LEU A 126 -6.35 6.78 12.85
CA LEU A 126 -7.49 7.53 12.29
C LEU A 126 -8.78 7.31 13.08
N SER A 127 -8.97 6.13 13.66
CA SER A 127 -10.15 5.82 14.49
C SER A 127 -10.04 6.32 15.93
N GLY A 128 -9.01 7.11 16.25
CA GLY A 128 -8.79 7.61 17.61
C GLY A 128 -8.24 6.55 18.58
N GLY A 129 -7.59 5.51 18.06
CA GLY A 129 -7.05 4.41 18.85
C GLY A 129 -8.05 3.29 19.14
N LEU A 130 -9.19 3.25 18.43
CA LEU A 130 -10.25 2.28 18.67
C LEU A 130 -9.81 0.83 18.36
N SER A 131 -9.39 0.56 17.12
CA SER A 131 -8.92 -0.76 16.71
C SER A 131 -8.06 -0.68 15.44
N ASN A 132 -7.17 -1.66 15.26
CA ASN A 132 -6.47 -1.90 14.00
C ASN A 132 -7.10 -3.06 13.19
N ASP A 133 -8.20 -3.65 13.67
CA ASP A 133 -8.97 -4.69 13.01
C ASP A 133 -10.16 -4.06 12.28
N PHE A 134 -10.31 -4.39 10.99
CA PHE A 134 -11.37 -3.84 10.15
C PHE A 134 -12.76 -4.29 10.61
N ARG A 135 -12.89 -5.48 11.22
CA ARG A 135 -14.18 -5.99 11.71
C ARG A 135 -14.71 -5.16 12.86
N ASP A 136 -13.84 -4.80 13.80
CA ASP A 136 -14.19 -3.95 14.94
C ASP A 136 -14.59 -2.54 14.46
N LEU A 137 -13.87 -2.02 13.47
CA LEU A 137 -14.16 -0.71 12.87
C LEU A 137 -15.49 -0.70 12.11
N GLU A 138 -15.81 -1.76 11.36
CA GLU A 138 -17.09 -1.92 10.67
C GLU A 138 -18.26 -2.00 11.66
N GLU A 139 -18.13 -2.76 12.74
CA GLU A 139 -19.15 -2.83 13.80
C GLU A 139 -19.34 -1.47 14.47
N ALA A 140 -18.26 -0.78 14.83
CA ALA A 140 -18.33 0.53 15.44
C ALA A 140 -18.94 1.58 14.50
N ALA A 141 -18.55 1.59 13.23
CA ALA A 141 -19.12 2.46 12.21
C ALA A 141 -20.63 2.19 12.04
N GLY A 142 -21.04 0.92 12.03
CA GLY A 142 -22.46 0.51 11.98
C GLY A 142 -23.28 0.98 13.19
N ARG A 143 -22.62 1.23 14.33
CA ARG A 143 -23.23 1.83 15.54
C ARG A 143 -23.10 3.36 15.61
N GLY A 144 -22.62 4.01 14.55
CA GLY A 144 -22.51 5.47 14.47
C GLY A 144 -21.20 6.07 15.01
N HIS A 145 -20.13 5.27 15.14
CA HIS A 145 -18.82 5.80 15.53
C HIS A 145 -18.13 6.52 14.35
N GLU A 146 -18.21 7.85 14.33
CA GLU A 146 -17.76 8.70 13.22
C GLU A 146 -16.29 8.49 12.83
N LEU A 147 -15.36 8.40 13.79
CA LEU A 147 -13.93 8.19 13.46
C LEU A 147 -13.64 6.79 12.92
N ALA A 148 -14.48 5.79 13.24
CA ALA A 148 -14.31 4.45 12.71
C ALA A 148 -14.73 4.42 11.23
N LYS A 149 -15.87 5.06 10.94
CA LYS A 149 -16.33 5.29 9.56
C LYS A 149 -15.29 6.08 8.75
N LEU A 150 -14.78 7.18 9.30
CA LEU A 150 -13.75 7.99 8.63
C LEU A 150 -12.48 7.16 8.34
N ALA A 151 -12.02 6.33 9.28
CA ALA A 151 -10.85 5.48 9.08
C ALA A 151 -11.06 4.48 7.91
N LEU A 152 -12.24 3.88 7.83
CA LEU A 152 -12.63 2.99 6.72
C LEU A 152 -12.72 3.74 5.39
N ASP A 153 -13.34 4.93 5.38
CA ASP A 153 -13.48 5.76 4.18
C ASP A 153 -12.11 6.20 3.63
N VAL A 154 -11.20 6.63 4.52
CA VAL A 154 -9.82 7.01 4.14
C VAL A 154 -9.06 5.81 3.59
N PHE A 155 -9.21 4.63 4.19
CA PHE A 155 -8.61 3.39 3.68
C PHE A 155 -9.14 3.04 2.28
N ALA A 156 -10.46 2.99 2.11
CA ALA A 156 -11.12 2.66 0.84
C ALA A 156 -10.73 3.65 -0.26
N TYR A 157 -10.72 4.95 0.05
CA TYR A 157 -10.30 5.99 -0.89
C TYR A 157 -8.85 5.79 -1.35
N ARG A 158 -7.94 5.42 -0.43
CA ARG A 158 -6.55 5.14 -0.80
C ARG A 158 -6.43 3.92 -1.70
N VAL A 159 -7.18 2.84 -1.43
CA VAL A 159 -7.23 1.65 -2.29
C VAL A 159 -7.69 2.02 -3.69
N VAL A 160 -8.82 2.73 -3.82
CA VAL A 160 -9.37 3.15 -5.13
C VAL A 160 -8.37 4.00 -5.91
N LYS A 161 -7.68 4.95 -5.26
CA LYS A 161 -6.63 5.75 -5.91
C LYS A 161 -5.52 4.88 -6.50
N TYR A 162 -5.04 3.88 -5.76
CA TYR A 162 -3.99 2.98 -6.23
C TYR A 162 -4.46 2.09 -7.38
N ILE A 163 -5.70 1.58 -7.32
CA ILE A 163 -6.31 0.83 -8.43
C ILE A 163 -6.32 1.70 -9.70
N GLY A 164 -6.80 2.95 -9.59
CA GLY A 164 -6.85 3.88 -10.71
C GLY A 164 -5.47 4.18 -11.30
N ALA A 165 -4.46 4.43 -10.45
CA ALA A 165 -3.09 4.65 -10.88
C ALA A 165 -2.52 3.45 -11.64
N TYR A 166 -2.77 2.23 -11.16
CA TYR A 166 -2.27 1.00 -11.78
C TYR A 166 -3.00 0.64 -13.07
N ALA A 167 -4.31 0.87 -13.14
CA ALA A 167 -5.06 0.74 -14.37
C ALA A 167 -4.52 1.68 -15.45
N ALA A 168 -4.25 2.94 -15.09
CA ALA A 168 -3.66 3.93 -15.99
C ALA A 168 -2.24 3.54 -16.44
N ALA A 169 -1.38 3.10 -15.51
CA ALA A 169 -0.02 2.66 -15.82
C ALA A 169 0.03 1.43 -16.74
N MET A 170 -0.93 0.51 -16.60
CA MET A 170 -1.03 -0.67 -17.47
C MET A 170 -1.66 -0.34 -18.83
N GLY A 171 -2.52 0.67 -18.92
CA GLY A 171 -3.29 1.03 -20.13
C GLY A 171 -4.47 0.08 -20.42
N GLN A 172 -4.71 -0.88 -19.53
CA GLN A 172 -5.75 -1.90 -19.61
C GLN A 172 -6.00 -2.46 -18.21
N LEU A 173 -7.25 -2.83 -17.92
CA LEU A 173 -7.64 -3.51 -16.68
C LEU A 173 -8.72 -4.55 -16.99
N ASP A 174 -8.34 -5.84 -16.92
CA ASP A 174 -9.25 -6.98 -17.10
C ASP A 174 -9.92 -7.39 -15.78
N ALA A 175 -9.21 -7.27 -14.65
CA ALA A 175 -9.73 -7.69 -13.34
C ALA A 175 -9.11 -6.94 -12.16
N ILE A 176 -9.88 -6.84 -11.08
CA ILE A 176 -9.42 -6.47 -9.75
C ILE A 176 -9.62 -7.72 -8.87
N VAL A 177 -8.57 -8.15 -8.19
CA VAL A 177 -8.51 -9.39 -7.39
C VAL A 177 -8.33 -9.07 -5.92
#